data_AF-A0A523U1Z2-F1
#
_entry.id   AF-A0A523U1Z2-F1
#
_cell.length_a   1.000
_cell.length_b   1.000
_cell.length_c   1.000
_cell.angle_alpha   90.00
_cell.angle_beta   90.00
_cell.angle_gamma   90.00
#
_symmetry.space_group_name_H-M   'P 1'
#
loop_
_entity.id
_entity.type
_entity.pdbx_description
1 polymer ?
#
loop_
_entity_poly.entity_id
_entity_poly.type
_entity_poly.pdbx_seq_one_letter_code
_entity_poly.pdbx_strand_id
1 'polypeptide(L)'
;MLNRRLPGLTPVLLLVFLTLIPPITGCGGSGTTTTVILRAPEVPDEWLPDGYLDGTDKWHIDFDNEALYQAMDTMGFPPDRADEFKSKTVKYVRKFFYGQCISFDLVPPEDGSTPAPGWSDYAVGIGVNPYNTIAVWNGETTYVIGRAYRDNEGNARVENNSGTWMEDGECKLGVFIDAFAQGIPYEWGFDECAKWVGMICAHEIGHSLGLRHINTYGNIMSTYFEMALLNPAFVSEHWNYLLETLPGPGR
;
A
#
# COMPACT_ATOMS: atom_id res chain seq x y z
N MET A 1 -26.15 -12.50 -16.30
CA MET A 1 -25.48 -13.71 -16.83
C MET A 1 -24.09 -13.27 -17.27
N LEU A 2 -22.92 -13.67 -16.76
CA LEU A 2 -22.48 -14.74 -15.87
C LEU A 2 -22.00 -14.16 -14.52
N ASN A 3 -22.42 -14.77 -13.41
CA ASN A 3 -21.72 -14.69 -12.13
C ASN A 3 -20.44 -15.50 -12.26
N ARG A 4 -19.30 -14.87 -12.59
CA ARG A 4 -17.99 -15.50 -12.39
C ARG A 4 -17.75 -15.50 -10.88
N ARG A 5 -18.18 -16.56 -10.20
CA ARG A 5 -17.64 -16.91 -8.89
C ARG A 5 -16.13 -16.97 -9.06
N LEU A 6 -15.40 -16.11 -8.33
CA LEU A 6 -13.96 -16.28 -8.14
C LEU A 6 -13.74 -17.76 -7.79
N PRO A 7 -12.86 -18.49 -8.51
CA PRO A 7 -12.57 -19.88 -8.20
C PRO A 7 -12.16 -19.95 -6.73
N GLY A 8 -12.83 -20.83 -5.98
CA GLY A 8 -12.69 -21.00 -4.53
C GLY A 8 -11.31 -21.47 -4.10
N LEU A 9 -10.33 -20.60 -4.24
CA LEU A 9 -9.07 -20.64 -3.53
C LEU A 9 -9.27 -19.78 -2.29
N THR A 10 -9.74 -20.39 -1.21
CA THR A 10 -9.41 -19.89 0.12
C THR A 10 -7.89 -19.74 0.11
N PRO A 11 -7.32 -18.53 0.26
CA PRO A 11 -5.87 -18.40 0.35
C PRO A 11 -5.45 -19.17 1.60
N VAL A 12 -4.87 -20.35 1.40
CA VAL A 12 -4.20 -21.06 2.48
C VAL A 12 -3.02 -20.18 2.82
N LEU A 13 -3.18 -19.39 3.88
CA LEU A 13 -2.09 -18.67 4.53
C LEU A 13 -1.10 -19.74 5.00
N LEU A 14 -0.11 -20.06 4.17
CA LEU A 14 0.97 -20.95 4.57
C LEU A 14 1.87 -20.15 5.50
N LEU A 15 1.55 -20.17 6.80
CA LEU A 15 2.46 -19.78 7.86
C LEU A 15 3.67 -20.71 7.82
N VAL A 16 4.72 -20.30 7.12
CA VAL A 16 6.01 -20.99 7.16
C VAL A 16 6.66 -20.63 8.50
N PHE A 17 6.54 -21.51 9.49
CA PHE A 17 7.37 -21.46 10.69
C PHE A 17 8.81 -21.82 10.29
N LEU A 18 9.66 -20.82 10.04
CA LEU A 18 11.06 -21.06 9.77
C LEU A 18 11.83 -21.25 11.09
N THR A 19 12.47 -22.42 11.13
CA THR A 19 13.22 -23.09 12.18
C THR A 19 14.13 -22.21 13.04
N LEU A 20 14.15 -22.54 14.34
CA LEU A 20 15.15 -22.14 15.32
C LEU A 20 16.57 -22.24 14.73
N ILE A 21 17.25 -21.11 14.55
CA ILE A 21 18.71 -21.11 14.47
C ILE A 21 19.19 -21.29 15.92
N PRO A 22 19.75 -22.45 16.32
CA PRO A 22 20.32 -22.55 17.64
C PRO A 22 21.46 -21.53 17.76
N PRO A 23 21.55 -20.78 18.86
CA PRO A 23 22.68 -19.89 19.06
C PRO A 23 23.95 -20.73 19.04
N ILE A 24 24.91 -20.34 18.20
CA ILE A 24 26.28 -20.82 18.30
C ILE A 24 26.73 -20.50 19.72
N THR A 25 27.03 -21.56 20.47
CA THR A 25 27.34 -21.57 21.90
C THR A 25 28.42 -20.55 22.26
N GLY A 26 28.02 -19.49 22.95
CA GLY A 26 28.88 -18.62 23.74
C GLY A 26 28.18 -18.36 25.07
N CYS A 27 28.71 -18.90 26.16
CA CYS A 27 28.16 -18.74 27.50
C CYS A 27 28.08 -17.25 27.88
N GLY A 28 26.86 -16.72 27.93
CA GLY A 28 26.56 -15.39 28.44
C GLY A 28 25.08 -15.12 28.21
N GLY A 29 24.30 -14.99 29.28
CA GLY A 29 22.84 -14.94 29.20
C GLY A 29 22.33 -13.89 28.22
N SER A 30 21.47 -14.31 27.30
CA SER A 30 20.52 -13.42 26.64
C SER A 30 19.32 -14.24 26.20
N GLY A 31 18.12 -13.71 26.43
CA GLY A 31 16.88 -14.37 26.03
C GLY A 31 16.90 -14.69 24.54
N THR A 32 16.47 -15.90 24.20
CA THR A 32 16.32 -16.33 22.80
C THR A 32 15.24 -15.44 22.17
N THR A 33 15.65 -14.44 21.41
CA THR A 33 14.72 -13.58 20.68
C THR A 33 14.27 -14.34 19.45
N THR A 34 13.04 -14.86 19.48
CA THR A 34 12.46 -15.52 18.31
C THR A 34 12.12 -14.43 17.30
N THR A 35 12.91 -14.32 16.24
CA THR A 35 12.61 -13.43 15.11
C THR A 35 11.68 -14.18 14.17
N VAL A 36 10.40 -13.84 14.17
CA VAL A 36 9.45 -14.36 13.18
C VAL A 36 9.63 -13.56 11.90
N ILE A 37 10.16 -14.20 10.85
CA ILE A 37 10.24 -13.59 9.52
C ILE A 37 8.92 -13.85 8.81
N LEU A 38 8.12 -12.80 8.65
CA LEU A 38 6.93 -12.86 7.82
C LEU A 38 7.36 -12.71 6.37
N ARG A 39 7.01 -13.70 5.55
CA ARG A 39 7.17 -13.62 4.10
C ARG A 39 5.82 -13.84 3.47
N ALA A 40 5.33 -12.86 2.71
CA ALA A 40 4.18 -13.10 1.85
C ALA A 40 4.53 -14.24 0.88
N PRO A 41 3.59 -15.16 0.60
CA PRO A 41 3.77 -16.09 -0.50
C PRO A 41 3.96 -15.30 -1.79
N GLU A 42 4.78 -15.83 -2.70
CA GLU A 42 4.94 -15.22 -4.01
C GLU A 42 3.60 -15.30 -4.76
N VAL A 43 3.09 -14.14 -5.20
CA VAL A 43 1.88 -14.05 -6.01
C VAL A 43 2.32 -13.94 -7.48
N PRO A 44 2.03 -14.96 -8.31
CA PRO A 44 2.28 -14.91 -9.74
C PRO A 44 1.52 -13.76 -10.39
N ASP A 45 2.12 -13.15 -11.41
CA ASP A 45 1.54 -11.98 -12.06
C ASP A 45 0.20 -12.32 -12.75
N GLU A 46 0.07 -13.53 -13.28
CA GLU A 46 -1.14 -14.04 -13.90
C GLU A 46 -2.33 -14.22 -12.94
N TRP A 47 -2.09 -14.15 -11.63
CA TRP A 47 -3.14 -14.20 -10.60
C TRP A 47 -3.64 -12.81 -10.22
N LEU A 48 -2.93 -11.75 -10.63
CA LEU A 48 -3.32 -10.39 -10.33
C LEU A 48 -4.38 -9.93 -11.32
N PRO A 49 -5.60 -9.61 -10.87
CA PRO A 49 -6.60 -9.01 -11.73
C PRO A 49 -6.14 -7.62 -12.19
N ASP A 50 -6.44 -7.29 -13.44
CA ASP A 50 -6.29 -5.93 -13.94
C ASP A 50 -7.55 -5.11 -13.63
N GLY A 51 -7.32 -3.86 -13.22
CA GLY A 51 -8.33 -2.86 -12.96
C GLY A 51 -9.29 -3.19 -11.82
N TYR A 52 -10.48 -2.60 -11.90
CA TYR A 52 -11.50 -2.73 -10.87
C TYR A 52 -12.27 -4.04 -10.95
N LEU A 53 -12.54 -4.63 -9.79
CA LEU A 53 -13.35 -5.84 -9.66
C LEU A 53 -14.71 -5.53 -9.05
N ASP A 54 -15.76 -6.18 -9.58
CA ASP A 54 -17.10 -6.11 -9.00
C ASP A 54 -17.13 -6.60 -7.55
N GLY A 55 -17.79 -5.85 -6.68
CA GLY A 55 -17.91 -6.19 -5.27
C GLY A 55 -16.61 -6.03 -4.48
N THR A 56 -15.66 -5.22 -4.96
CA THR A 56 -14.46 -4.85 -4.19
C THR A 56 -14.47 -3.37 -3.82
N ASP A 57 -13.71 -3.02 -2.78
CA ASP A 57 -13.34 -1.63 -2.52
C ASP A 57 -12.39 -1.12 -3.61
N LYS A 58 -12.69 0.02 -4.22
CA LYS A 58 -12.00 0.49 -5.43
C LYS A 58 -11.05 1.63 -5.10
N TRP A 59 -9.81 1.51 -5.53
CA TRP A 59 -8.77 2.50 -5.29
C TRP A 59 -8.12 2.97 -6.59
N HIS A 60 -8.16 4.28 -6.82
CA HIS A 60 -7.40 4.95 -7.85
C HIS A 60 -6.04 5.35 -7.27
N ILE A 61 -4.96 4.92 -7.92
CA ILE A 61 -3.59 5.33 -7.57
C ILE A 61 -3.19 6.48 -8.51
N ASP A 62 -3.34 7.70 -8.01
CA ASP A 62 -3.21 8.94 -8.76
C ASP A 62 -1.77 9.46 -8.71
N PHE A 63 -1.03 9.29 -9.80
CA PHE A 63 0.33 9.82 -9.92
C PHE A 63 0.32 11.21 -10.52
N ASP A 64 1.00 12.15 -9.88
CA ASP A 64 1.42 13.39 -10.53
C ASP A 64 2.45 13.05 -11.62
N ASN A 65 2.00 13.02 -12.87
CA ASN A 65 2.83 12.64 -14.00
C ASN A 65 4.00 13.61 -14.20
N GLU A 66 3.79 14.93 -14.05
CA GLU A 66 4.86 15.92 -14.25
C GLU A 66 5.97 15.73 -13.22
N ALA A 67 5.57 15.60 -11.95
CA ALA A 67 6.46 15.26 -10.84
C ALA A 67 7.21 13.95 -11.07
N LEU A 68 6.51 12.90 -11.51
CA LEU A 68 7.12 11.60 -11.76
C LEU A 68 8.16 11.68 -12.89
N TYR A 69 7.86 12.35 -14.01
CA TYR A 69 8.82 12.52 -15.10
C TYR A 69 10.12 13.20 -14.63
N GLN A 70 10.02 14.22 -13.79
CA GLN A 70 11.19 14.90 -13.20
C GLN A 70 11.95 13.98 -12.22
N ALA A 71 11.21 13.23 -11.40
CA ALA A 71 11.80 12.30 -10.45
C ALA A 71 12.55 11.15 -11.15
N MET A 72 12.06 10.66 -12.29
CA MET A 72 12.71 9.61 -13.06
C MET A 72 14.14 10.00 -13.47
N ASP A 73 14.32 11.20 -14.01
CA ASP A 73 15.65 11.72 -14.35
C ASP A 73 16.54 11.84 -13.11
N THR A 74 15.97 12.32 -12.00
CA THR A 74 16.70 12.48 -10.73
C THR A 74 17.10 11.13 -10.11
N MET A 75 16.28 10.10 -10.30
CA MET A 75 16.58 8.72 -9.96
C MET A 75 17.63 8.11 -10.91
N GLY A 76 17.96 8.74 -12.03
CA GLY A 76 18.86 8.17 -13.04
C GLY A 76 18.17 7.15 -13.95
N PHE A 77 16.85 7.21 -14.05
CA PHE A 77 16.06 6.44 -15.00
C PHE A 77 15.59 7.31 -16.18
N PRO A 78 15.47 6.74 -17.38
CA PRO A 78 14.86 7.44 -18.51
C PRO A 78 13.42 7.89 -18.19
N PRO A 79 13.04 9.16 -18.46
CA PRO A 79 11.68 9.66 -18.19
C PRO A 79 10.57 8.90 -18.92
N ASP A 80 10.84 8.36 -20.11
CA ASP A 80 9.89 7.56 -20.90
C ASP A 80 9.47 6.24 -20.22
N ARG A 81 10.14 5.85 -19.14
CA ARG A 81 9.76 4.69 -18.30
C ARG A 81 8.76 5.03 -17.19
N ALA A 82 8.28 6.27 -17.10
CA ALA A 82 7.33 6.67 -16.05
C ALA A 82 6.05 5.80 -16.03
N ASP A 83 5.50 5.45 -17.20
CA ASP A 83 4.31 4.58 -17.29
C ASP A 83 4.60 3.15 -16.84
N GLU A 84 5.81 2.65 -17.15
CA GLU A 84 6.27 1.34 -16.66
C GLU A 84 6.42 1.37 -15.13
N PHE A 85 6.93 2.46 -14.57
CA PHE A 85 7.09 2.65 -13.14
C PHE A 85 5.73 2.62 -12.43
N LYS A 86 4.76 3.42 -12.90
CA LYS A 86 3.37 3.42 -12.42
C LYS A 86 2.77 2.01 -12.45
N SER A 87 2.88 1.34 -13.59
CA SER A 87 2.34 -0.01 -13.78
C SER A 87 2.95 -1.02 -12.80
N LYS A 88 4.27 -0.97 -12.58
CA LYS A 88 4.94 -1.83 -11.61
C LYS A 88 4.56 -1.50 -10.17
N THR A 89 4.42 -0.22 -9.82
CA THR A 89 3.98 0.20 -8.49
C THR A 89 2.58 -0.34 -8.19
N VAL A 90 1.61 -0.15 -9.09
CA VAL A 90 0.25 -0.67 -8.91
C VAL A 90 0.22 -2.19 -8.84
N LYS A 91 1.02 -2.86 -9.67
CA LYS A 91 1.21 -4.31 -9.59
C LYS A 91 1.68 -4.73 -8.20
N TYR A 92 2.63 -4.03 -7.59
CA TYR A 92 3.10 -4.35 -6.23
C TYR A 92 2.04 -4.09 -5.17
N VAL A 93 1.26 -3.01 -5.27
CA VAL A 93 0.10 -2.78 -4.39
C VAL A 93 -0.88 -3.95 -4.48
N ARG A 94 -1.22 -4.40 -5.69
CA ARG A 94 -2.08 -5.57 -5.91
C ARG A 94 -1.51 -6.84 -5.27
N LYS A 95 -0.18 -7.05 -5.31
CA LYS A 95 0.47 -8.18 -4.62
C LYS A 95 0.31 -8.10 -3.10
N PHE A 96 0.45 -6.92 -2.50
CA PHE A 96 0.34 -6.76 -1.04
C PHE A 96 -1.07 -7.01 -0.51
N PHE A 97 -2.10 -6.68 -1.31
CA PHE A 97 -3.51 -6.92 -0.97
C PHE A 97 -4.11 -8.17 -1.62
N TYR A 98 -3.29 -9.05 -2.22
CA TYR A 98 -3.80 -10.21 -2.93
C TYR A 98 -4.70 -11.08 -2.04
N GLY A 99 -5.91 -11.39 -2.52
CA GLY A 99 -6.91 -12.16 -1.77
C GLY A 99 -7.80 -11.34 -0.83
N GLN A 100 -7.63 -10.01 -0.77
CA GLN A 100 -8.59 -9.10 -0.15
C GLN A 100 -9.63 -8.61 -1.16
N CYS A 101 -10.82 -8.20 -0.67
CA CYS A 101 -11.88 -7.63 -1.51
C CYS A 101 -11.63 -6.14 -1.79
N ILE A 102 -10.50 -5.86 -2.44
CA ILE A 102 -10.02 -4.52 -2.82
C ILE A 102 -9.36 -4.59 -4.20
N SER A 103 -9.53 -3.57 -5.03
CA SER A 103 -8.96 -3.49 -6.37
C SER A 103 -8.37 -2.12 -6.67
N PHE A 104 -7.39 -2.10 -7.58
CA PHE A 104 -6.54 -0.93 -7.84
C PHE A 104 -6.37 -0.68 -9.33
N ASP A 105 -6.44 0.59 -9.73
CA ASP A 105 -6.13 1.02 -11.08
C ASP A 105 -5.45 2.40 -11.12
N LEU A 106 -4.80 2.71 -12.24
CA LEU A 106 -4.19 4.00 -12.57
C LEU A 106 -5.20 4.99 -13.17
N VAL A 107 -6.39 4.51 -13.52
CA VAL A 107 -7.46 5.30 -14.13
C VAL A 107 -8.66 5.21 -13.20
N PRO A 108 -9.35 6.32 -12.88
CA PRO A 108 -10.60 6.28 -12.13
C PRO A 108 -11.64 5.34 -12.79
N PRO A 109 -12.57 4.75 -12.02
CA PRO A 109 -13.64 3.96 -12.61
C PRO A 109 -14.48 4.81 -13.57
N GLU A 110 -14.95 4.21 -14.66
CA GLU A 110 -15.96 4.83 -15.52
C GLU A 110 -17.21 5.15 -14.69
N ASP A 111 -17.75 6.36 -14.84
CA ASP A 111 -18.83 6.92 -14.02
C ASP A 111 -18.57 6.86 -12.50
N GLY A 112 -17.30 6.79 -12.09
CA GLY A 112 -16.89 6.76 -10.69
C GLY A 112 -17.15 8.08 -9.99
N SER A 113 -17.47 8.01 -8.70
CA SER A 113 -17.64 9.21 -7.86
C SER A 113 -16.62 9.24 -6.72
N THR A 114 -16.07 10.43 -6.46
CA THR A 114 -15.15 10.71 -5.34
C THR A 114 -15.49 12.10 -4.77
N PRO A 115 -15.26 12.40 -3.47
CA PRO A 115 -15.39 13.73 -2.90
C PRO A 115 -14.61 14.77 -3.68
N ALA A 116 -15.04 16.02 -3.52
CA ALA A 116 -14.30 17.16 -4.04
C ALA A 116 -12.89 17.24 -3.40
N PRO A 117 -11.90 17.80 -4.11
CA PRO A 117 -10.56 18.04 -3.59
C PRO A 117 -10.54 18.63 -2.18
N GLY A 118 -9.96 17.91 -1.21
CA GLY A 118 -9.84 18.30 0.19
C GLY A 118 -11.05 18.01 1.08
N TRP A 119 -11.99 17.23 0.56
CA TRP A 119 -13.16 16.76 1.30
C TRP A 119 -13.08 15.24 1.50
N SER A 120 -13.69 14.79 2.59
CA SER A 120 -13.92 13.37 2.88
C SER A 120 -15.42 13.18 3.03
N ASP A 121 -15.98 12.14 2.44
CA ASP A 121 -17.39 11.76 2.62
C ASP A 121 -17.52 10.24 2.64
N TYR A 122 -18.65 9.73 3.12
CA TYR A 122 -18.99 8.31 3.09
C TYR A 122 -19.51 7.91 1.70
N ALA A 123 -19.34 6.67 1.27
CA ALA A 123 -19.78 6.16 -0.05
C ALA A 123 -21.24 6.49 -0.36
N VAL A 124 -22.10 6.43 0.67
CA VAL A 124 -23.52 6.72 0.54
C VAL A 124 -23.80 8.19 0.17
N GLY A 125 -22.88 9.11 0.48
CA GLY A 125 -22.95 10.54 0.16
C GLY A 125 -22.24 10.91 -1.14
N ILE A 126 -21.24 10.13 -1.57
CA ILE A 126 -20.38 10.44 -2.72
C ILE A 126 -21.08 10.25 -4.07
N GLY A 127 -22.02 9.29 -4.16
CA GLY A 127 -22.83 9.07 -5.35
C GLY A 127 -22.77 7.64 -5.88
N VAL A 128 -22.96 7.50 -7.19
CA VAL A 128 -22.96 6.18 -7.85
C VAL A 128 -21.51 5.74 -8.08
N ASN A 129 -21.23 4.46 -7.83
CA ASN A 129 -19.91 3.86 -8.06
C ASN A 129 -18.76 4.60 -7.32
N PRO A 130 -18.82 4.73 -5.99
CA PRO A 130 -17.79 5.42 -5.22
C PRO A 130 -16.43 4.71 -5.30
N TYR A 131 -15.34 5.48 -5.26
CA TYR A 131 -13.97 4.95 -5.22
C TYR A 131 -13.03 5.85 -4.41
N ASN A 132 -12.04 5.25 -3.76
CA ASN A 132 -11.01 5.93 -2.98
C ASN A 132 -9.84 6.36 -3.88
N THR A 133 -9.09 7.38 -3.47
CA THR A 133 -7.89 7.83 -4.18
C THR A 133 -6.71 7.89 -3.22
N ILE A 134 -5.58 7.30 -3.64
CA ILE A 134 -4.26 7.55 -3.07
C ILE A 134 -3.46 8.38 -4.07
N ALA A 135 -2.96 9.54 -3.62
CA ALA A 135 -2.14 10.40 -4.46
C ALA A 135 -0.63 10.15 -4.25
N VAL A 136 0.14 10.11 -5.33
CA VAL A 136 1.60 9.94 -5.35
C VAL A 136 2.22 11.11 -6.13
N TRP A 137 3.07 11.92 -5.48
CA TRP A 137 3.37 13.29 -5.89
C TRP A 137 4.78 13.70 -5.44
N ASN A 138 5.25 14.81 -5.99
CA ASN A 138 6.51 15.41 -5.58
C ASN A 138 6.26 16.50 -4.54
N GLY A 139 6.76 16.26 -3.35
CA GLY A 139 6.71 17.16 -2.21
C GLY A 139 8.00 17.88 -1.94
N GLU A 140 8.05 18.50 -0.77
CA GLU A 140 9.09 19.48 -0.47
C GLU A 140 10.37 18.86 0.11
N THR A 141 10.35 17.58 0.51
CA THR A 141 11.49 16.93 1.17
C THR A 141 12.45 16.21 0.23
N THR A 142 13.75 16.47 0.41
CA THR A 142 14.81 16.21 -0.58
C THR A 142 15.54 14.86 -0.45
N TYR A 143 15.17 13.95 0.47
CA TYR A 143 16.12 12.88 0.87
C TYR A 143 15.63 11.42 0.86
N VAL A 144 14.34 11.09 0.73
CA VAL A 144 13.88 9.68 0.76
C VAL A 144 12.74 9.40 -0.22
N ILE A 145 12.70 8.18 -0.80
CA ILE A 145 11.55 7.73 -1.62
C ILE A 145 10.40 7.46 -0.67
N GLY A 146 9.30 8.18 -0.91
CA GLY A 146 8.03 8.06 -0.23
C GLY A 146 8.05 8.53 1.21
N ARG A 147 7.32 9.62 1.44
CA ARG A 147 6.93 10.11 2.76
C ARG A 147 5.43 10.28 2.74
N ALA A 148 4.75 9.70 3.72
CA ALA A 148 3.33 9.94 3.88
C ALA A 148 3.06 11.11 4.82
N TYR A 149 1.97 11.83 4.56
CA TYR A 149 1.46 12.90 5.38
C TYR A 149 0.03 12.60 5.77
N ARG A 150 -0.42 13.22 6.87
CA ARG A 150 -1.80 13.10 7.34
C ARG A 150 -2.74 13.90 6.45
N ASP A 151 -3.99 13.47 6.37
CA ASP A 151 -5.05 14.28 5.78
C ASP A 151 -5.36 15.45 6.70
N ASN A 152 -4.99 16.64 6.25
CA ASN A 152 -5.31 17.90 6.91
C ASN A 152 -6.15 18.77 5.97
N GLU A 153 -6.80 19.80 6.52
CA GLU A 153 -7.69 20.71 5.79
C GLU A 153 -7.00 21.50 4.65
N GLY A 154 -5.67 21.41 4.51
CA GLY A 154 -4.90 21.97 3.41
C GLY A 154 -4.58 20.98 2.29
N ASN A 155 -4.85 19.69 2.47
CA ASN A 155 -4.63 18.67 1.45
C ASN A 155 -5.80 18.69 0.46
N ALA A 156 -5.60 19.15 -0.77
CA ALA A 156 -6.64 19.09 -1.81
C ALA A 156 -6.90 17.67 -2.32
N ARG A 157 -6.21 16.64 -1.82
CA ARG A 157 -6.34 15.24 -2.27
C ARG A 157 -6.55 14.29 -1.10
N VAL A 158 -7.38 14.74 -0.15
CA VAL A 158 -7.92 13.95 0.95
C VAL A 158 -8.58 12.70 0.39
N GLU A 159 -8.32 11.56 1.02
CA GLU A 159 -9.00 10.32 0.70
C GLU A 159 -10.44 10.35 1.21
N ASN A 160 -11.34 9.68 0.49
CA ASN A 160 -12.69 9.45 0.98
C ASN A 160 -12.64 8.70 2.29
N ASN A 161 -13.34 9.22 3.30
CA ASN A 161 -13.47 8.56 4.58
C ASN A 161 -12.12 8.11 5.19
N SER A 162 -11.10 8.97 5.03
CA SER A 162 -9.86 8.98 5.79
C SER A 162 -10.15 8.58 7.24
N GLY A 163 -9.73 7.39 7.68
CA GLY A 163 -10.07 6.88 9.02
C GLY A 163 -9.65 7.86 10.12
N THR A 164 -10.30 7.85 11.28
CA THR A 164 -9.90 8.75 12.38
C THR A 164 -8.85 8.09 13.26
N TRP A 165 -7.62 8.63 13.32
CA TRP A 165 -6.67 8.29 14.39
C TRP A 165 -7.05 9.06 15.65
N MET A 166 -7.16 8.35 16.78
CA MET A 166 -7.74 8.87 18.03
C MET A 166 -6.73 9.01 19.17
N GLU A 167 -5.44 8.82 18.94
CA GLU A 167 -4.49 8.76 20.07
C GLU A 167 -4.19 10.12 20.71
N ASP A 168 -4.46 11.27 20.05
CA ASP A 168 -4.24 12.62 20.60
C ASP A 168 -5.26 13.68 20.08
N GLY A 169 -6.47 13.25 19.70
CA GLY A 169 -7.49 14.08 19.04
C GLY A 169 -7.84 13.55 17.66
N GLU A 170 -9.01 13.92 17.13
CA GLU A 170 -9.50 13.46 15.82
C GLU A 170 -8.56 13.92 14.71
N CYS A 171 -7.73 13.02 14.20
CA CYS A 171 -6.91 13.29 13.02
C CYS A 171 -7.37 12.37 11.88
N LYS A 172 -7.73 12.98 10.75
CA LYS A 172 -8.06 12.26 9.52
C LYS A 172 -6.78 11.62 8.97
N LEU A 173 -6.78 10.29 8.89
CA LEU A 173 -5.75 9.48 8.26
C LEU A 173 -6.04 9.48 6.78
N GLY A 174 -5.31 10.24 5.99
CA GLY A 174 -5.31 9.93 4.57
C GLY A 174 -3.95 10.01 3.97
N VAL A 175 -3.97 9.65 2.70
CA VAL A 175 -2.98 8.75 2.16
C VAL A 175 -2.40 9.41 0.96
N PHE A 176 -1.26 10.04 1.16
CA PHE A 176 -0.61 10.75 0.10
C PHE A 176 0.90 10.66 0.23
N ILE A 177 1.56 10.22 -0.84
CA ILE A 177 2.99 9.98 -0.88
C ILE A 177 3.67 11.21 -1.50
N ASP A 178 4.27 12.01 -0.64
CA ASP A 178 4.88 13.31 -0.93
C ASP A 178 6.25 13.23 -1.60
N ALA A 179 6.76 12.07 -2.04
CA ALA A 179 8.01 12.07 -2.78
C ALA A 179 8.24 10.80 -3.59
N PHE A 180 8.56 10.98 -4.87
CA PHE A 180 9.21 9.96 -5.71
C PHE A 180 10.73 9.81 -5.44
N ALA A 181 11.27 10.61 -4.51
CA ALA A 181 12.68 10.92 -4.23
C ALA A 181 13.45 11.72 -5.28
N GLN A 182 14.48 12.41 -4.77
CA GLN A 182 15.55 13.04 -5.53
C GLN A 182 16.82 12.16 -5.62
N GLY A 183 16.70 10.85 -5.38
CA GLY A 183 17.84 9.95 -5.46
C GLY A 183 17.50 8.53 -5.01
N ILE A 184 18.03 7.57 -5.74
CA ILE A 184 17.99 6.17 -5.34
C ILE A 184 19.25 5.85 -4.53
N PRO A 185 19.18 5.04 -3.47
CA PRO A 185 20.38 4.34 -3.00
C PRO A 185 21.07 3.66 -4.20
N TYR A 186 22.38 3.89 -4.35
CA TYR A 186 23.18 3.56 -5.56
C TYR A 186 23.13 2.08 -6.00
N GLU A 187 22.57 1.19 -5.18
CA GLU A 187 22.50 -0.26 -5.41
C GLU A 187 21.13 -0.75 -5.90
N TRP A 188 20.17 0.16 -6.09
CA TRP A 188 18.77 -0.21 -6.33
C TRP A 188 18.40 -0.17 -7.81
N GLY A 189 17.71 -1.23 -8.25
CA GLY A 189 17.13 -1.28 -9.57
C GLY A 189 15.78 -0.57 -9.65
N PHE A 190 15.32 -0.43 -10.89
CA PHE A 190 14.03 0.17 -11.24
C PHE A 190 12.84 -0.53 -10.57
N ASP A 191 12.90 -1.86 -10.49
CA ASP A 191 11.81 -2.68 -9.97
C ASP A 191 11.72 -2.58 -8.44
N GLU A 192 12.86 -2.51 -7.75
CA GLU A 192 12.96 -2.28 -6.32
C GLU A 192 12.38 -0.92 -5.93
N CYS A 193 12.64 0.12 -6.73
CA CYS A 193 12.05 1.45 -6.52
C CYS A 193 10.52 1.42 -6.66
N ALA A 194 10.01 0.80 -7.72
CA ALA A 194 8.57 0.68 -7.95
C ALA A 194 7.89 -0.14 -6.84
N LYS A 195 8.55 -1.22 -6.38
CA LYS A 195 8.10 -2.03 -5.23
C LYS A 195 8.06 -1.21 -3.95
N TRP A 196 9.05 -0.37 -3.72
CA TRP A 196 9.12 0.48 -2.54
C TRP A 196 7.98 1.50 -2.50
N VAL A 197 7.73 2.21 -3.59
CA VAL A 197 6.57 3.10 -3.69
C VAL A 197 5.27 2.31 -3.51
N GLY A 198 5.16 1.11 -4.09
CA GLY A 198 3.99 0.25 -3.91
C GLY A 198 3.78 -0.22 -2.47
N MET A 199 4.86 -0.44 -1.72
CA MET A 199 4.79 -0.80 -0.31
C MET A 199 4.28 0.37 0.53
N ILE A 200 4.77 1.59 0.26
CA ILE A 200 4.29 2.79 0.94
C ILE A 200 2.83 3.03 0.60
N CYS A 201 2.43 2.90 -0.68
CA CYS A 201 1.02 2.96 -1.06
C CYS A 201 0.19 1.98 -0.21
N ALA A 202 0.65 0.73 -0.10
CA ALA A 202 -0.06 -0.29 0.67
C ALA A 202 -0.11 -0.02 2.17
N HIS A 203 0.96 0.55 2.75
CA HIS A 203 1.00 0.99 4.14
C HIS A 203 -0.08 2.04 4.41
N GLU A 204 -0.11 3.07 3.59
CA GLU A 204 -1.03 4.18 3.77
C GLU A 204 -2.48 3.76 3.51
N ILE A 205 -2.75 2.99 2.45
CA ILE A 205 -4.06 2.36 2.24
C ILE A 205 -4.47 1.54 3.48
N GLY A 206 -3.52 0.81 4.07
CA GLY A 206 -3.73 0.07 5.32
C GLY A 206 -4.23 0.97 6.46
N HIS A 207 -3.62 2.13 6.66
CA HIS A 207 -4.07 3.10 7.66
C HIS A 207 -5.50 3.56 7.43
N SER A 208 -5.83 3.91 6.20
CA SER A 208 -7.19 4.32 5.88
C SER A 208 -8.19 3.21 6.12
N LEU A 209 -7.84 1.98 5.77
CA LEU A 209 -8.65 0.80 6.06
C LEU A 209 -8.81 0.54 7.56
N GLY A 210 -8.04 1.19 8.44
CA GLY A 210 -8.15 1.13 9.90
C GLY A 210 -7.02 0.34 10.56
N LEU A 211 -6.02 -0.09 9.79
CA LEU A 211 -4.85 -0.78 10.33
C LEU A 211 -3.99 0.19 11.14
N ARG A 212 -3.50 -0.30 12.28
CA ARG A 212 -2.57 0.43 13.14
C ARG A 212 -1.15 -0.03 12.87
N HIS A 213 -0.19 0.75 13.35
CA HIS A 213 1.19 0.31 13.33
C HIS A 213 1.38 -0.94 14.18
N ILE A 214 2.11 -1.91 13.64
CA ILE A 214 2.63 -3.06 14.39
C ILE A 214 4.10 -3.21 13.99
N ASN A 215 5.00 -2.82 14.92
CA ASN A 215 6.43 -2.71 14.68
C ASN A 215 7.15 -4.07 14.78
N THR A 216 6.67 -5.04 14.01
CA THR A 216 7.31 -6.34 13.81
C THR A 216 8.15 -6.32 12.53
N TYR A 217 9.31 -6.96 12.56
CA TYR A 217 10.22 -7.02 11.43
C TYR A 217 9.54 -7.58 10.17
N GLY A 218 9.62 -6.85 9.05
CA GLY A 218 9.01 -7.25 7.78
C GLY A 218 7.50 -7.00 7.66
N ASN A 219 6.85 -6.34 8.62
CA ASN A 219 5.42 -6.04 8.54
C ASN A 219 5.15 -4.71 7.85
N ILE A 220 4.34 -4.68 6.79
CA ILE A 220 4.03 -3.47 6.00
C ILE A 220 3.59 -2.30 6.88
N MET A 221 2.87 -2.52 7.98
CA MET A 221 2.48 -1.44 8.91
C MET A 221 3.52 -1.13 10.00
N SER A 222 4.80 -1.43 9.80
CA SER A 222 5.85 -0.99 10.73
C SER A 222 6.16 0.49 10.53
N THR A 223 6.38 1.24 11.60
CA THR A 223 6.82 2.65 11.53
C THR A 223 8.22 2.81 10.98
N TYR A 224 9.02 1.73 11.02
CA TYR A 224 10.39 1.70 10.53
C TYR A 224 10.62 0.49 9.63
N PHE A 225 11.27 0.72 8.50
CA PHE A 225 11.55 -0.31 7.51
C PHE A 225 12.97 -0.25 7.01
N GLU A 226 13.64 -1.41 7.02
CA GLU A 226 14.91 -1.60 6.34
C GLU A 226 14.65 -2.17 4.95
N MET A 227 14.83 -1.30 3.96
CA MET A 227 14.30 -1.47 2.62
C MET A 227 14.96 -2.60 1.79
N ALA A 228 16.22 -2.92 2.05
CA ALA A 228 17.02 -3.78 1.16
C ALA A 228 16.97 -5.29 1.48
N LEU A 229 16.45 -5.68 2.64
CA LEU A 229 16.57 -7.07 3.14
C LEU A 229 15.23 -7.82 3.22
N LEU A 230 14.11 -7.21 2.82
CA LEU A 230 12.79 -7.69 3.19
C LEU A 230 11.80 -7.83 2.02
N ASN A 231 11.00 -8.89 2.10
CA ASN A 231 9.74 -9.02 1.36
C ASN A 231 8.61 -8.68 2.33
N PRO A 232 8.26 -7.39 2.47
CA PRO A 232 7.31 -6.95 3.48
C PRO A 232 5.93 -7.55 3.20
N ALA A 233 5.18 -7.82 4.27
CA ALA A 233 3.83 -8.35 4.19
C ALA A 233 2.96 -7.81 5.33
N PHE A 234 1.65 -7.81 5.17
CA PHE A 234 0.75 -7.66 6.31
C PHE A 234 0.87 -8.88 7.25
N VAL A 235 0.91 -8.64 8.57
CA VAL A 235 0.78 -9.73 9.57
C VAL A 235 -0.61 -10.36 9.54
N SER A 236 -0.77 -11.55 10.10
CA SER A 236 -2.07 -12.26 10.13
C SER A 236 -3.19 -11.45 10.78
N GLU A 237 -2.87 -10.64 11.80
CA GLU A 237 -3.84 -9.78 12.46
C GLU A 237 -4.46 -8.76 11.48
N HIS A 238 -3.63 -8.13 10.65
CA HIS A 238 -4.11 -7.22 9.60
C HIS A 238 -4.93 -7.96 8.55
N TRP A 239 -4.51 -9.14 8.10
CA TRP A 239 -5.27 -9.94 7.14
C TRP A 239 -6.67 -10.27 7.66
N ASN A 240 -6.78 -10.71 8.92
CA ASN A 240 -8.07 -11.00 9.52
C ASN A 240 -8.95 -9.74 9.63
N TYR A 241 -8.37 -8.63 10.07
CA TYR A 241 -9.07 -7.35 10.13
C TYR A 241 -9.59 -6.91 8.76
N LEU A 242 -8.75 -7.00 7.71
CA LEU A 242 -9.12 -6.63 6.35
C LEU A 242 -10.20 -7.56 5.79
N LEU A 243 -10.16 -8.87 6.08
CA LEU A 243 -11.19 -9.84 5.67
C LEU A 243 -12.56 -9.55 6.32
N GLU A 244 -12.57 -9.02 7.55
CA GLU A 244 -13.78 -8.63 8.25
C GLU A 244 -14.31 -7.26 7.80
N THR A 245 -13.41 -6.39 7.32
CA THR A 245 -13.72 -5.01 6.96
C THR A 245 -14.05 -4.83 5.47
N LEU A 246 -13.49 -5.67 4.58
CA LEU A 246 -13.63 -5.58 3.13
C LEU A 246 -14.60 -6.64 2.55
N PRO A 247 -15.34 -6.31 1.49
CA PRO A 247 -15.57 -4.98 0.95
C PRO A 247 -16.58 -4.27 1.89
N GLY A 248 -16.17 -3.16 2.51
CA GLY A 248 -17.01 -2.52 3.51
C GLY A 248 -18.20 -1.80 2.87
N PRO A 249 -19.46 -2.08 3.27
CA PRO A 249 -20.63 -1.44 2.68
C PRO A 249 -20.73 0.00 3.21
N GLY A 250 -20.27 0.97 2.43
CA GLY A 250 -20.48 2.38 2.73
C GLY A 250 -19.27 3.16 3.26
N ARG A 251 -18.04 2.78 2.87
CA ARG A 251 -16.90 3.70 2.97
C ARG A 251 -16.89 4.70 1.84
#